data_AF-A0A944Z9N2-F1
#
_entry.id   AF-A0A944Z9N2-F1
#
_cell.length_a   1.000
_cell.length_b   1.000
_cell.length_c   1.000
_cell.angle_alpha   90.00
_cell.angle_beta   90.00
_cell.angle_gamma   90.00
#
_symmetry.space_group_name_H-M   'P 1'
#
loop_
_entity.id
_entity.type
_entity.pdbx_description
1 polymer ?
#
loop_
_entity_poly.entity_id
_entity_poly.type
_entity_poly.pdbx_seq_one_letter_code
_entity_poly.pdbx_strand_id
1 'polypeptide(L)' 'MIKKKKYLEMLDDLLATEDEVTEHFYKYTTDSLKYYKWLSEDKREQISEITTKLRNDCQRHKNMVEKLIKHVEESKENVF' A
#
# COMPACT_ATOMS: atom_id res chain seq x y z
N MET A 1 -26.26 -4.75 5.84
CA MET A 1 -25.31 -5.86 6.03
C MET A 1 -24.56 -6.11 4.75
N ILE A 2 -23.23 -5.99 4.78
CA ILE A 2 -22.37 -6.42 3.66
C ILE A 2 -22.24 -7.94 3.79
N LYS A 3 -22.55 -8.69 2.72
CA LYS A 3 -22.34 -10.14 2.71
C LYS A 3 -20.84 -10.43 2.79
N LYS A 4 -20.42 -11.47 3.53
CA LYS A 4 -19.01 -11.89 3.68
C LYS A 4 -18.21 -11.83 2.37
N LYS A 5 -18.78 -12.33 1.27
CA LYS A 5 -18.19 -12.26 -0.08
C LYS A 5 -17.88 -10.82 -0.54
N LYS A 6 -18.83 -9.91 -0.41
CA LYS A 6 -18.67 -8.50 -0.81
C LYS A 6 -17.65 -7.76 0.08
N TYR A 7 -17.51 -8.18 1.33
CA TYR A 7 -16.49 -7.64 2.21
C TYR A 7 -15.09 -8.12 1.81
N LEU A 8 -14.94 -9.41 1.49
CA LEU A 8 -13.67 -9.95 0.97
C LEU A 8 -13.27 -9.29 -0.35
N GLU A 9 -14.19 -9.14 -1.30
CA GLU A 9 -13.94 -8.41 -2.56
C GLU A 9 -13.41 -6.99 -2.31
N MET A 10 -14.00 -6.26 -1.34
CA MET A 10 -13.53 -4.92 -0.97
C MET A 10 -12.12 -4.94 -0.36
N LEU A 11 -11.78 -5.95 0.43
CA LEU A 11 -10.44 -6.09 1.02
C LEU A 11 -9.39 -6.46 -0.03
N ASP A 12 -9.74 -7.31 -0.99
CA ASP A 12 -8.87 -7.67 -2.12
C ASP A 12 -8.59 -6.45 -3.01
N ASP A 13 -9.61 -5.63 -3.30
CA ASP A 13 -9.46 -4.40 -4.08
C ASP A 13 -8.53 -3.39 -3.38
N LEU A 14 -8.64 -3.26 -2.05
CA LEU A 14 -7.75 -2.42 -1.25
C LEU A 14 -6.31 -2.94 -1.29
N LEU A 15 -6.12 -4.27 -1.22
CA LEU A 15 -4.82 -4.89 -1.32
C LEU A 15 -4.14 -4.60 -2.67
N ALA A 16 -4.90 -4.75 -3.76
CA ALA A 16 -4.42 -4.47 -5.12
C ALA A 16 -4.02 -3.01 -5.28
N THR A 17 -4.78 -2.08 -4.69
CA THR A 17 -4.48 -0.64 -4.72
C THR A 17 -3.18 -0.32 -3.96
N GLU A 18 -2.98 -0.91 -2.78
CA GLU A 18 -1.74 -0.71 -1.99
C GLU A 18 -0.50 -1.24 -2.74
N ASP A 19 -0.63 -2.37 -3.45
CA ASP A 19 0.44 -2.92 -4.29
C ASP A 19 0.74 -2.01 -5.49
N GLU A 20 -0.28 -1.54 -6.20
CA GLU A 20 -0.12 -0.63 -7.33
C GLU A 20 0.58 0.67 -6.93
N VAL A 21 0.14 1.31 -5.84
CA VAL A 21 0.75 2.55 -5.32
C VAL A 21 2.20 2.31 -4.89
N THR A 22 2.47 1.19 -4.22
CA THR A 22 3.82 0.83 -3.77
C THR A 22 4.78 0.64 -4.94
N GLU A 23 4.37 -0.13 -5.95
CA GLU A 23 5.21 -0.52 -7.07
C GLU A 23 5.32 0.56 -8.14
N HIS A 24 4.23 1.28 -8.44
CA HIS A 24 4.21 2.26 -9.50
C HIS A 24 4.49 3.68 -9.03
N PHE A 25 3.97 4.12 -7.88
CA PHE A 25 4.13 5.51 -7.48
C PHE A 25 5.41 5.73 -6.67
N TYR A 26 5.58 5.03 -5.53
CA TYR A 26 6.71 5.32 -4.65
C TYR A 26 8.05 4.86 -5.23
N LYS A 27 8.10 3.69 -5.87
CA LYS A 27 9.32 3.17 -6.50
C LYS A 27 9.74 4.06 -7.68
N TYR A 28 8.82 4.34 -8.60
CA TYR A 28 9.10 5.21 -9.75
C TYR A 28 9.54 6.61 -9.33
N THR A 29 8.82 7.21 -8.37
CA THR A 29 9.15 8.55 -7.88
C THR A 29 10.58 8.57 -7.35
N THR A 30 10.95 7.61 -6.49
CA THR A 30 12.29 7.48 -5.91
C THR A 30 13.36 7.26 -6.99
N ASP A 31 13.12 6.34 -7.93
CA ASP A 31 14.06 6.03 -9.02
C ASP A 31 14.26 7.21 -9.99
N SER A 32 13.22 8.04 -10.14
CA SER A 32 13.21 9.19 -11.03
C SER A 32 13.94 10.42 -10.44
N LEU A 33 14.16 10.47 -9.11
CA LEU A 33 14.72 11.64 -8.43
C LEU A 33 16.06 12.09 -9.00
N LYS A 34 16.88 11.14 -9.45
CA LYS A 34 18.20 11.40 -10.05
C LYS A 34 18.13 12.20 -11.35
N TYR A 35 16.98 12.23 -12.03
CA TYR A 35 16.80 12.94 -13.30
C TYR A 35 16.36 14.40 -13.13
N TYR A 36 15.86 14.80 -11.95
CA TYR A 36 15.43 16.17 -11.70
C TYR A 36 16.62 17.09 -11.41
N LYS A 37 17.26 17.59 -12.47
CA LYS A 37 18.44 18.49 -12.39
C LYS A 37 18.21 19.79 -11.60
N TRP A 38 16.96 20.22 -11.47
CA TRP A 38 16.56 21.42 -10.72
C TRP A 38 16.41 21.18 -9.21
N LEU A 39 16.39 19.91 -8.80
CA LEU A 39 16.29 19.49 -7.40
C LEU A 39 17.71 19.40 -6.81
N SER A 40 17.96 20.16 -5.75
CA SER A 40 19.19 20.08 -4.97
C SER A 40 19.30 18.74 -4.23
N GLU A 41 20.51 18.33 -3.89
CA GLU A 41 20.79 17.00 -3.33
C GLU A 41 20.09 16.77 -1.99
N ASP A 42 20.07 17.79 -1.11
CA ASP A 42 19.33 17.79 0.16
C ASP A 42 17.82 17.54 -0.04
N LYS A 43 17.24 18.15 -1.08
CA LYS A 43 15.82 17.99 -1.41
C LYS A 43 15.52 16.62 -2.01
N ARG A 44 16.43 16.06 -2.81
CA ARG A 44 16.29 14.69 -3.30
C ARG A 44 16.35 13.68 -2.16
N GLU A 45 17.26 13.86 -1.22
CA GLU A 45 17.36 13.00 -0.03
C GLU A 45 16.07 13.06 0.80
N GLN A 46 15.56 14.28 1.09
CA GLN A 46 14.29 14.46 1.80
C GLN A 46 13.12 13.75 1.10
N ILE A 47 12.99 13.90 -0.23
CA ILE A 47 11.90 13.23 -0.96
C ILE A 47 12.08 11.71 -0.92
N SER A 48 13.32 11.22 -1.10
CA SER A 48 13.62 9.78 -1.02
C SER A 48 13.28 9.18 0.34
N GLU A 49 13.56 9.90 1.43
CA GLU A 49 13.17 9.45 2.78
C GLU A 49 11.65 9.40 2.96
N ILE A 50 10.93 10.44 2.49
CA ILE A 50 9.47 10.51 2.59
C ILE A 50 8.84 9.38 1.79
N THR A 51 9.24 9.19 0.53
CA THR A 51 8.71 8.12 -0.32
C THR A 51 9.01 6.73 0.25
N THR A 52 10.20 6.55 0.84
CA THR A 52 10.56 5.30 1.51
C THR A 52 9.69 5.03 2.74
N LYS A 53 9.43 6.04 3.58
CA LYS A 53 8.55 5.91 4.74
C LYS A 53 7.13 5.54 4.31
N LEU A 54 6.56 6.26 3.34
CA LEU A 54 5.22 5.99 2.82
C LEU A 54 5.12 4.57 2.23
N ARG A 55 6.12 4.15 1.47
CA ARG A 55 6.19 2.78 0.93
C ARG A 55 6.18 1.73 2.04
N ASN A 56 6.93 1.95 3.12
CA ASN A 56 6.96 1.04 4.26
C ASN A 56 5.62 0.98 4.99
N ASP A 57 4.89 2.10 5.08
CA ASP A 57 3.56 2.13 5.69
C ASP A 57 2.51 1.42 4.81
N CYS A 58 2.56 1.57 3.49
CA CYS A 58 1.75 0.75 2.56
C CYS A 58 2.00 -0.74 2.75
N GLN A 59 3.27 -1.16 2.89
CA GLN A 59 3.58 -2.57 3.17
C GLN A 59 3.01 -3.05 4.51
N ARG A 60 2.99 -2.19 5.54
CA ARG A 60 2.34 -2.50 6.83
C ARG A 60 0.83 -2.64 6.66
N HIS A 61 0.18 -1.73 5.93
CA HIS A 61 -1.25 -1.80 5.64
C HIS A 61 -1.60 -3.09 4.89
N LYS A 62 -0.83 -3.42 3.85
CA LYS A 62 -0.97 -4.70 3.14
C LYS A 62 -0.97 -5.88 4.08
N ASN A 63 0.05 -6.00 4.93
CA ASN A 63 0.14 -7.10 5.90
C ASN A 63 -1.04 -7.14 6.88
N MET A 64 -1.62 -5.98 7.24
CA MET A 64 -2.81 -5.91 8.08
C MET A 64 -4.06 -6.39 7.34
N VAL A 65 -4.23 -5.98 6.08
CA VAL A 65 -5.35 -6.39 5.23
C VAL A 65 -5.29 -7.88 4.92
N GLU A 66 -4.11 -8.45 4.63
CA GLU A 66 -3.95 -9.91 4.43
C GLU A 66 -4.37 -10.71 5.66
N LYS A 67 -3.97 -10.26 6.86
CA LYS A 67 -4.38 -10.89 8.11
C LYS A 67 -5.89 -10.81 8.33
N LEU A 68 -6.49 -9.69 7.94
CA LEU A 68 -7.94 -9.48 8.05
C LEU A 68 -8.70 -10.36 7.06
N ILE A 69 -8.26 -10.46 5.81
CA ILE A 69 -8.81 -11.37 4.79
C ILE A 69 -8.81 -12.80 5.35
N LYS A 70 -7.63 -13.28 5.80
CA LYS A 70 -7.49 -14.62 6.37
C LYS A 70 -8.43 -14.85 7.55
N HIS A 71 -8.50 -13.89 8.48
CA HIS A 71 -9.40 -13.99 9.63
C HIS A 71 -10.87 -14.08 9.21
N VAL A 72 -11.29 -13.28 8.22
CA VAL A 72 -12.64 -13.30 7.69
C VAL A 72 -12.93 -14.63 7.00
N GLU A 73 -12.02 -15.14 6.17
CA GLU A 73 -12.16 -16.43 5.49
C GLU A 73 -12.37 -17.58 6.48
N GLU A 74 -11.50 -17.67 7.49
CA GLU A 74 -11.50 -18.71 8.52
C GLU A 74 -12.68 -18.59 9.50
N SER A 75 -13.26 -17.39 9.65
CA SER A 75 -14.41 -17.17 10.52
C SER A 75 -15.65 -17.92 10.03
N LYS A 76 -16.21 -18.76 10.92
CA LYS A 76 -17.50 -19.43 10.72
C LYS A 76 -18.69 -18.52 11.01
N GLU A 77 -18.46 -17.35 11.60
CA GLU A 77 -19.50 -16.37 11.87
C GLU A 77 -19.70 -15.47 10.65
N ASN A 78 -20.93 -14.98 10.49
CA ASN A 78 -21.16 -13.89 9.55
C ASN A 78 -20.36 -12.69 10.05
N VAL A 79 -19.63 -12.03 9.15
CA VAL A 79 -18.82 -10.84 9.49
C VAL A 79 -19.70 -9.67 9.99
N PHE A 80 -21.03 -9.79 9.89
CA PHE A 80 -22.05 -8.96 10.51
C PHE A 80 -23.33 -9.76 10.74
#